data_AF-A0A2V7V4V4-F1
#
_entry.id   AF-A0A2V7V4V4-F1
#
_cell.length_a   1.000
_cell.length_b   1.000
_cell.length_c   1.000
_cell.angle_alpha   90.00
_cell.angle_beta   90.00
_cell.angle_gamma   90.00
#
_symmetry.space_group_name_H-M   'P 1'
#
loop_
_entity.id
_entity.type
_entity.pdbx_description
1 polymer ?
#
loop_
_entity_poly.entity_id
_entity_poly.type
_entity_poly.pdbx_seq_one_letter_code
_entity_poly.pdbx_strand_id
1 'polypeptide(L)'
;MFSEPTPTAWSGQSEGAGRFSRASLPASTAMPEPLHIAYPTSEMAPFAKTGGLADVSAALPKALVRLGHRVTVFLPRYGPIAFPPGEFLGSVHVPVDALPRSAGFYRRTLEDGVTVVFIEHPPFFNRPHLYGAGNHDYDDNRLRFAFFSRACLEYLRSRGERPDVFHAHDWQTGLVPVYLKAFYWDDPTLHRSPCVFTIHNLAYQGNFAPDTAAVLGLPGHLGGDGLEFHGQVSYMKGGIAFAEMLNTVSPNHATEIQRDDMGYGFGGLLRGRAADLWG
;
A
#
# COMPACT_ATOMS: atom_id res chain seq x y z
N MET A 1 -36.10 -16.61 23.44
CA MET A 1 -35.39 -15.71 24.38
C MET A 1 -33.90 -15.93 24.10
N PHE A 2 -33.38 -15.24 23.08
CA PHE A 2 -32.00 -15.41 22.61
C PHE A 2 -31.19 -14.22 23.12
N SER A 3 -30.16 -14.50 23.90
CA SER A 3 -29.22 -13.53 24.45
C SER A 3 -28.18 -13.15 23.39
N GLU A 4 -28.07 -11.85 23.10
CA GLU A 4 -27.01 -11.28 22.27
C GLU A 4 -25.64 -11.43 22.95
N PRO A 5 -24.55 -11.67 22.20
CA PRO A 5 -23.21 -11.63 22.76
C PRO A 5 -22.73 -10.17 22.88
N THR A 6 -22.35 -9.79 24.09
CA THR A 6 -21.71 -8.53 24.44
C THR A 6 -20.38 -8.35 23.69
N PRO A 7 -20.08 -7.18 23.10
CA PRO A 7 -18.77 -6.93 22.52
C PRO A 7 -17.72 -6.78 23.63
N THR A 8 -16.71 -7.63 23.59
CA THR A 8 -15.52 -7.53 24.45
C THR A 8 -14.70 -6.30 24.05
N ALA A 9 -14.57 -5.37 25.00
CA ALA A 9 -13.71 -4.20 24.86
C ALA A 9 -12.25 -4.64 24.65
N TRP A 10 -11.63 -4.11 23.60
CA TRP A 10 -10.21 -4.24 23.30
C TRP A 10 -9.38 -3.57 24.41
N SER A 11 -8.65 -4.36 25.20
CA SER A 11 -7.76 -3.89 26.27
C SER A 11 -6.29 -4.20 25.96
N GLY A 12 -5.86 -3.89 24.73
CA GLY A 12 -4.45 -3.95 24.35
C GLY A 12 -3.69 -2.79 24.98
N GLN A 13 -3.07 -3.02 26.14
CA GLN A 13 -2.01 -2.14 26.63
C GLN A 13 -0.81 -2.26 25.69
N SER A 14 -0.60 -1.24 24.86
CA SER A 14 0.62 -1.04 24.08
C SER A 14 1.62 -0.21 24.87
N GLU A 15 2.46 -0.89 25.67
CA GLU A 15 3.72 -0.29 26.09
C GLU A 15 4.63 -0.17 24.86
N GLY A 16 4.80 1.07 24.36
CA GLY A 16 5.76 1.37 23.30
C GLY A 16 5.30 2.27 22.16
N ALA A 17 4.09 2.82 22.17
CA ALA A 17 3.67 3.84 21.20
C ALA A 17 4.14 5.22 21.65
N GLY A 18 5.27 5.69 21.12
CA GLY A 18 5.71 7.08 21.23
C GLY A 18 4.57 8.00 20.78
N ARG A 19 4.07 8.81 21.73
CA ARG A 19 2.90 9.68 21.58
C ARG A 19 3.26 10.85 20.67
N PHE A 20 3.01 10.76 19.38
CA PHE A 20 3.13 11.91 18.47
C PHE A 20 1.92 12.83 18.69
N SER A 21 2.15 13.87 19.49
CA SER A 21 1.25 15.02 19.58
C SER A 21 1.07 15.63 18.20
N ARG A 22 -0.13 16.14 17.91
CA ARG A 22 -0.48 16.92 16.72
C ARG A 22 0.49 18.11 16.61
N ALA A 23 1.61 17.91 15.93
CA ALA A 23 2.51 18.99 15.59
C ALA A 23 1.73 19.85 14.59
N SER A 24 1.40 21.07 14.99
CA SER A 24 1.05 22.11 14.03
C SER A 24 2.16 22.13 12.98
N LEU A 25 1.85 21.76 11.73
CA LEU A 25 2.79 21.94 10.64
C LEU A 25 3.21 23.41 10.69
N PRO A 26 4.50 23.72 10.91
CA PRO A 26 4.93 25.10 10.86
C PRO A 26 4.53 25.63 9.48
N ALA A 27 3.95 26.83 9.45
CA ALA A 27 3.74 27.56 8.21
C ALA A 27 5.11 27.91 7.64
N SER A 28 5.75 26.93 6.99
CA SER A 28 7.03 27.11 6.33
C SER A 28 6.74 27.76 4.98
N THR A 29 7.23 28.99 4.83
CA THR A 29 7.29 29.68 3.54
C THR A 29 8.45 29.18 2.67
N ALA A 30 9.25 28.23 3.16
CA ALA A 30 10.29 27.56 2.38
C ALA A 30 9.70 26.36 1.65
N MET A 31 10.03 26.22 0.36
CA MET A 31 9.76 25.00 -0.40
C MET A 31 10.28 23.80 0.41
N PRO A 32 9.47 22.75 0.63
CA PRO A 32 9.92 21.57 1.36
C PRO A 32 11.15 20.98 0.67
N GLU A 33 12.10 20.46 1.46
CA GLU A 33 13.27 19.79 0.91
C GLU A 33 12.86 18.69 -0.09
N PRO A 34 13.57 18.53 -1.21
CA PRO A 34 13.27 17.49 -2.19
C PRO A 34 13.30 16.08 -1.58
N LEU A 35 12.11 15.50 -1.36
CA LEU A 35 11.95 14.11 -0.95
C LEU A 35 12.01 13.13 -2.13
N HIS A 36 12.51 11.92 -1.89
CA HIS A 36 12.27 10.74 -2.69
C HIS A 36 11.04 9.98 -2.19
N ILE A 37 10.00 9.97 -3.03
CA ILE A 37 8.72 9.33 -2.76
C ILE A 37 8.63 8.04 -3.57
N ALA A 38 8.60 6.90 -2.88
CA ALA A 38 8.28 5.60 -3.44
C ALA A 38 6.75 5.44 -3.47
N TYR A 39 6.15 5.41 -4.66
CA TYR A 39 4.70 5.48 -4.87
C TYR A 39 4.19 4.14 -5.45
N PRO A 40 3.97 3.09 -4.63
CA PRO A 40 3.35 1.87 -5.10
C PRO A 40 1.84 2.07 -5.32
N THR A 41 1.38 1.66 -6.49
CA THR A 41 -0.05 1.70 -6.86
C THR A 41 -0.38 0.57 -7.83
N SER A 42 -1.62 0.09 -7.83
CA SER A 42 -2.10 -0.92 -8.78
C SER A 42 -2.57 -0.33 -10.10
N GLU A 43 -2.80 0.99 -10.18
CA GLU A 43 -3.34 1.64 -11.36
C GLU A 43 -2.66 2.97 -11.63
N MET A 44 -2.44 3.27 -12.90
CA MET A 44 -1.91 4.56 -13.36
C MET A 44 -2.30 4.76 -14.83
N ALA A 45 -2.97 5.85 -15.15
CA ALA A 45 -3.25 6.21 -16.54
C ALA A 45 -1.96 6.69 -17.24
N PRO A 46 -1.74 6.35 -18.54
CA PRO A 46 -2.61 5.55 -19.41
C PRO A 46 -2.30 4.04 -19.37
N PHE A 47 -1.43 3.58 -18.48
CA PHE A 47 -0.91 2.20 -18.50
C PHE A 47 -1.93 1.16 -18.04
N ALA A 48 -2.59 1.40 -16.91
CA ALA A 48 -3.53 0.45 -16.29
C ALA A 48 -4.63 1.24 -15.59
N LYS A 49 -5.89 1.04 -15.99
CA LYS A 49 -7.03 1.81 -15.49
C LYS A 49 -8.29 0.96 -15.41
N THR A 50 -8.93 1.00 -14.24
CA THR A 50 -10.29 0.51 -14.01
C THR A 50 -11.16 1.57 -13.32
N GLY A 51 -10.56 2.48 -12.55
CA GLY A 51 -11.29 3.53 -11.83
C GLY A 51 -10.50 4.83 -11.63
N GLY A 52 -10.93 5.62 -10.65
CA GLY A 52 -10.36 6.94 -10.34
C GLY A 52 -8.94 6.89 -9.76
N LEU A 53 -8.54 5.78 -9.14
CA LEU A 53 -7.17 5.57 -8.65
C LEU A 53 -6.14 5.81 -9.77
N ALA A 54 -6.42 5.31 -10.98
CA ALA A 54 -5.53 5.48 -12.13
C ALA A 54 -5.27 6.95 -12.48
N ASP A 55 -6.29 7.80 -12.35
CA ASP A 55 -6.20 9.23 -12.65
C ASP A 55 -5.41 9.97 -11.57
N VAL A 56 -5.64 9.63 -10.29
CA VAL A 56 -4.86 10.18 -9.18
C VAL A 56 -3.40 9.78 -9.30
N SER A 57 -3.11 8.50 -9.57
CA SER A 57 -1.75 7.99 -9.78
C SER A 57 -1.04 8.56 -11.01
N ALA A 58 -1.76 9.17 -11.95
CA ALA A 58 -1.16 9.94 -13.04
C ALA A 58 -0.93 11.41 -12.65
N ALA A 59 -1.88 12.03 -11.95
CA ALA A 59 -1.86 13.45 -11.64
C ALA A 59 -0.97 13.81 -10.42
N LEU A 60 -1.05 13.04 -9.34
CA LEU A 60 -0.38 13.34 -8.08
C LEU A 60 1.15 13.21 -8.18
N PRO A 61 1.74 12.11 -8.71
CA PRO A 61 3.18 12.02 -8.95
C PRO A 61 3.73 13.19 -9.76
N LYS A 62 3.00 13.59 -10.81
CA LYS A 62 3.35 14.75 -11.64
C LYS A 62 3.34 16.06 -10.86
N ALA A 63 2.34 16.27 -10.01
CA ALA A 63 2.28 17.45 -9.15
C ALA A 63 3.45 17.48 -8.15
N LEU A 64 3.78 16.34 -7.53
CA LEU A 64 4.91 16.21 -6.60
C LEU A 64 6.25 16.47 -7.28
N VAL A 65 6.46 15.99 -8.52
CA VAL A 65 7.66 16.31 -9.31
C VAL A 65 7.76 17.81 -9.59
N ARG A 66 6.65 18.50 -9.90
CA ARG A 66 6.63 19.96 -10.08
C ARG A 66 6.95 20.74 -8.81
N LEU A 67 6.69 20.15 -7.64
CA LEU A 67 7.08 20.70 -6.34
C LEU A 67 8.55 20.43 -5.99
N GLY A 68 9.29 19.73 -6.86
CA GLY A 68 10.72 19.45 -6.70
C GLY A 68 11.04 18.08 -6.12
N HIS A 69 10.04 17.21 -5.89
CA HIS A 69 10.27 15.87 -5.35
C HIS A 69 10.70 14.87 -6.42
N ARG A 70 11.49 13.87 -6.03
CA ARG A 70 11.77 12.69 -6.86
C ARG A 70 10.66 11.67 -6.62
N VAL A 71 9.90 11.31 -7.65
CA VAL A 71 8.83 10.30 -7.51
C VAL A 71 9.14 9.06 -8.34
N THR A 72 9.11 7.90 -7.68
CA THR A 72 9.21 6.59 -8.32
C THR A 72 7.89 5.85 -8.13
N VAL A 73 7.07 5.82 -9.19
CA VAL A 73 5.83 5.06 -9.22
C VAL A 73 6.14 3.60 -9.48
N PHE A 74 5.69 2.69 -8.61
CA PHE A 74 5.72 1.26 -8.86
C PHE A 74 4.36 0.82 -9.37
N LEU A 75 4.33 0.08 -10.47
CA LEU A 75 3.10 -0.41 -11.09
C LEU A 75 3.28 -1.87 -11.53
N PRO A 76 2.32 -2.78 -11.33
CA PRO A 76 2.43 -4.11 -11.91
C PRO A 76 2.44 -4.04 -13.44
N ARG A 77 3.28 -4.86 -14.09
CA ARG A 77 3.30 -4.99 -15.55
C ARG A 77 2.13 -5.87 -16.01
N TYR A 78 0.94 -5.28 -16.10
CA TYR A 78 -0.25 -5.98 -16.59
C TYR A 78 -0.16 -6.34 -18.09
N GLY A 79 -0.82 -7.42 -18.49
CA GLY A 79 -0.85 -7.89 -19.89
C GLY A 79 -1.29 -6.83 -20.91
N PRO A 80 -2.37 -6.05 -20.66
CA PRO A 80 -2.87 -5.01 -21.57
C PRO A 80 -1.99 -3.76 -21.68
N ILE A 81 -0.86 -3.65 -20.97
CA ILE A 81 0.03 -2.50 -21.12
C ILE A 81 0.60 -2.53 -22.54
N ALA A 82 0.00 -1.70 -23.41
CA ALA A 82 0.22 -1.72 -24.85
C ALA A 82 1.59 -1.18 -25.30
N PHE A 83 2.32 -0.51 -24.40
CA PHE A 83 3.63 0.07 -24.69
C PHE A 83 4.74 -0.86 -24.22
N PRO A 84 5.87 -0.96 -24.95
CA PRO A 84 7.04 -1.62 -24.40
C PRO A 84 7.41 -0.90 -23.10
N PRO A 85 7.46 -1.61 -21.96
CA PRO A 85 7.96 -0.99 -20.74
C PRO A 85 9.44 -0.64 -20.99
N GLY A 86 9.95 0.36 -20.26
CA GLY A 86 11.22 1.00 -20.58
C GLY A 86 12.46 0.11 -20.40
N GLU A 87 13.55 0.67 -19.91
CA GLU A 87 14.81 -0.07 -19.72
C GLU A 87 14.62 -1.24 -18.75
N PHE A 88 15.02 -2.46 -19.15
CA PHE A 88 15.03 -3.61 -18.25
C PHE A 88 16.21 -3.51 -17.27
N LEU A 89 15.92 -3.50 -15.97
CA LEU A 89 16.89 -3.31 -14.90
C LEU A 89 17.29 -4.62 -14.20
N GLY A 90 16.96 -5.78 -14.79
CA GLY A 90 17.19 -7.09 -14.20
C GLY A 90 16.06 -7.58 -13.29
N SER A 91 16.29 -8.73 -12.67
CA SER A 91 15.33 -9.40 -11.80
C SER A 91 15.87 -9.58 -10.38
N VAL A 92 14.98 -9.49 -9.39
CA VAL A 92 15.30 -9.69 -7.97
C VAL A 92 14.38 -10.74 -7.37
N HIS A 93 14.91 -11.57 -6.46
CA HIS A 93 14.12 -12.52 -5.71
C HIS A 93 13.14 -11.79 -4.76
N VAL A 94 11.89 -12.25 -4.71
CA VAL A 94 10.84 -11.67 -3.86
C VAL A 94 10.28 -12.78 -2.95
N PRO A 95 10.63 -12.79 -1.66
CA PRO A 95 10.21 -13.84 -0.75
C PRO A 95 8.79 -13.59 -0.26
N VAL A 96 7.75 -13.98 -1.01
CA VAL A 96 6.34 -13.79 -0.61
C VAL A 96 5.70 -15.05 -0.04
N ASP A 97 6.21 -16.23 -0.40
CA ASP A 97 5.78 -17.54 0.06
C ASP A 97 6.98 -18.50 0.03
N ALA A 98 6.74 -19.79 0.23
CA ALA A 98 7.81 -20.80 0.20
C ALA A 98 8.43 -21.03 -1.20
N LEU A 99 7.92 -20.40 -2.25
CA LEU A 99 8.40 -20.62 -3.62
C LEU A 99 9.45 -19.57 -4.01
N PRO A 100 10.47 -19.96 -4.79
CA PRO A 100 11.48 -19.02 -5.29
C PRO A 100 10.89 -18.14 -6.40
N ARG A 101 10.26 -17.04 -6.02
CA ARG A 101 9.69 -16.07 -6.96
C ARG A 101 10.66 -14.93 -7.22
N SER A 102 10.64 -14.40 -8.44
CA SER A 102 11.43 -13.22 -8.82
C SER A 102 10.56 -12.22 -9.56
N ALA A 103 10.85 -10.94 -9.35
CA ALA A 103 10.28 -9.82 -10.09
C ALA A 103 11.31 -9.29 -11.10
N GLY A 104 10.90 -9.15 -12.35
CA GLY A 104 11.63 -8.35 -13.35
C GLY A 104 11.22 -6.88 -13.24
N PHE A 105 12.15 -5.95 -13.48
CA PHE A 105 11.87 -4.52 -13.36
C PHE A 105 12.15 -3.80 -14.66
N TYR A 106 11.20 -3.00 -15.12
CA TYR A 106 11.37 -2.11 -16.26
C TYR A 106 11.16 -0.67 -15.85
N ARG A 107 12.10 0.22 -16.16
CA ARG A 107 12.05 1.62 -15.76
C ARG A 107 11.81 2.52 -16.96
N ARG A 108 10.89 3.47 -16.81
CA ARG A 108 10.65 4.53 -17.79
C ARG A 108 10.48 5.86 -17.07
N THR A 109 11.21 6.88 -17.50
CA THR A 109 10.94 8.27 -17.11
C THR A 109 9.97 8.88 -18.13
N LEU A 110 8.89 9.47 -17.64
CA LEU A 110 7.88 10.16 -18.46
C LEU A 110 8.35 11.58 -18.78
N GLU A 111 7.71 12.22 -19.77
CA GLU A 111 8.05 13.58 -20.20
C GLU A 111 7.87 14.63 -19.08
N ASP A 112 7.01 14.35 -18.11
CA ASP A 112 6.79 15.20 -16.94
C ASP A 112 7.73 14.90 -15.76
N GLY A 113 8.74 14.06 -15.97
CA GLY A 113 9.79 13.75 -14.99
C GLY A 113 9.44 12.62 -14.02
N VAL A 114 8.21 12.11 -14.03
CA VAL A 114 7.82 10.96 -13.19
C VAL A 114 8.57 9.72 -13.65
N THR A 115 9.22 9.02 -12.72
CA THR A 115 9.82 7.71 -13.01
C THR A 115 8.81 6.62 -12.68
N VAL A 116 8.52 5.73 -13.64
CA VAL A 116 7.66 4.56 -13.46
C VAL A 116 8.51 3.30 -13.56
N VAL A 117 8.38 2.43 -12.56
CA VAL A 117 8.98 1.09 -12.50
C VAL A 117 7.86 0.06 -12.62
N PHE A 118 7.83 -0.63 -13.75
CA PHE A 118 6.91 -1.73 -13.99
C PHE A 118 7.49 -3.02 -13.39
N ILE A 119 6.69 -3.66 -12.53
CA ILE A 119 7.04 -4.91 -11.85
C ILE A 119 6.46 -6.09 -12.62
N GLU A 120 7.32 -6.86 -13.25
CA GLU A 120 6.95 -8.02 -14.03
C GLU A 120 7.04 -9.30 -13.20
N HIS A 121 5.94 -10.04 -13.18
CA HIS A 121 5.91 -11.45 -12.83
C HIS A 121 4.82 -12.10 -13.67
N PRO A 122 5.15 -12.73 -14.82
CA PRO A 122 4.14 -13.15 -15.79
C PRO A 122 3.04 -14.06 -15.21
N PRO A 123 3.32 -15.00 -14.30
CA PRO A 123 2.27 -15.80 -13.67
C PRO A 123 1.19 -14.98 -12.94
N PHE A 124 1.52 -13.79 -12.43
CA PHE A 124 0.58 -12.93 -11.71
C PHE A 124 0.01 -11.81 -12.58
N PHE A 125 0.81 -11.16 -13.43
CA PHE A 125 0.39 -9.92 -14.07
C PHE A 125 0.15 -10.03 -15.57
N ASN A 126 0.63 -11.08 -16.25
CA ASN A 126 0.31 -11.30 -17.66
C ASN A 126 -1.11 -11.91 -17.81
N ARG A 127 -2.11 -11.09 -17.50
CA ARG A 127 -3.55 -11.39 -17.49
C ARG A 127 -4.30 -10.27 -18.21
N PRO A 128 -5.43 -10.56 -18.87
CA PRO A 128 -6.20 -9.55 -19.62
C PRO A 128 -6.88 -8.50 -18.73
N HIS A 129 -7.06 -8.77 -17.44
CA HIS A 129 -7.69 -7.86 -16.49
C HIS A 129 -6.82 -7.69 -15.23
N LEU A 130 -7.04 -6.59 -14.49
CA LEU A 130 -6.18 -6.25 -13.34
C LEU A 130 -6.48 -7.14 -12.14
N TYR A 131 -7.75 -7.30 -11.76
CA TYR A 131 -8.17 -7.93 -10.51
C TYR A 131 -8.95 -9.23 -10.68
N GLY A 132 -9.61 -9.42 -11.82
CA GLY A 132 -10.52 -10.54 -12.04
C GLY A 132 -11.18 -10.52 -13.42
N ALA A 133 -11.94 -11.56 -13.73
CA ALA A 133 -12.69 -11.69 -14.98
C ALA A 133 -14.16 -12.03 -14.66
N GLY A 134 -15.11 -11.40 -15.38
CA GLY A 134 -16.52 -11.75 -15.29
C GLY A 134 -17.12 -11.64 -13.88
N ASN A 135 -16.90 -10.51 -13.18
CA ASN A 135 -17.30 -10.26 -11.78
C ASN A 135 -16.71 -11.21 -10.73
N HIS A 136 -15.72 -12.02 -11.09
CA HIS A 136 -14.97 -12.84 -10.16
C HIS A 136 -13.53 -12.34 -10.06
N ASP A 137 -13.10 -12.04 -8.84
CA ASP A 137 -11.70 -11.75 -8.54
C ASP A 137 -10.83 -12.98 -8.82
N TYR A 138 -9.57 -12.77 -9.19
CA TYR A 138 -8.62 -13.86 -9.27
C TYR A 138 -8.31 -14.41 -7.87
N ASP A 139 -8.43 -15.72 -7.69
CA ASP A 139 -8.22 -16.42 -6.41
C ASP A 139 -6.84 -16.16 -5.80
N ASP A 140 -5.84 -15.95 -6.66
CA ASP A 140 -4.46 -15.69 -6.27
C ASP A 140 -4.18 -14.21 -5.96
N ASN A 141 -5.18 -13.31 -5.96
CA ASN A 141 -5.01 -11.89 -5.61
C ASN A 141 -4.28 -11.67 -4.28
N ARG A 142 -4.52 -12.55 -3.30
CA ARG A 142 -3.77 -12.55 -2.04
C ARG A 142 -2.25 -12.63 -2.28
N LEU A 143 -1.79 -13.52 -3.15
CA LEU A 143 -0.37 -13.67 -3.48
C LEU A 143 0.11 -12.59 -4.45
N ARG A 144 -0.70 -12.22 -5.45
CA ARG A 144 -0.33 -11.22 -6.47
C ARG A 144 0.04 -9.89 -5.84
N PHE A 145 -0.79 -9.38 -4.94
CA PHE A 145 -0.59 -8.06 -4.35
C PHE A 145 0.33 -8.06 -3.13
N ALA A 146 0.46 -9.21 -2.44
CA ALA A 146 1.54 -9.45 -1.50
C ALA A 146 2.91 -9.45 -2.19
N PHE A 147 3.01 -10.12 -3.34
CA PHE A 147 4.23 -10.14 -4.16
C PHE A 147 4.55 -8.74 -4.66
N PHE A 148 3.56 -8.02 -5.20
CA PHE A 148 3.75 -6.64 -5.67
C PHE A 148 4.28 -5.72 -4.57
N SER A 149 3.62 -5.73 -3.41
CA SER A 149 4.03 -4.90 -2.26
C SER A 149 5.47 -5.19 -1.85
N ARG A 150 5.87 -6.48 -1.76
CA ARG A 150 7.23 -6.86 -1.38
C ARG A 150 8.26 -6.61 -2.48
N ALA A 151 7.88 -6.75 -3.75
CA ALA A 151 8.73 -6.45 -4.90
C ALA A 151 9.11 -4.97 -4.98
N CYS A 152 8.24 -4.05 -4.55
CA CYS A 152 8.57 -2.63 -4.43
C CYS A 152 9.70 -2.39 -3.42
N LEU A 153 9.65 -3.09 -2.27
CA LEU A 153 10.69 -3.01 -1.25
C LEU A 153 12.00 -3.64 -1.73
N GLU A 154 11.94 -4.83 -2.32
CA GLU A 154 13.12 -5.52 -2.84
C GLU A 154 13.79 -4.75 -4.00
N TYR A 155 13.03 -4.02 -4.84
CA TYR A 155 13.59 -3.16 -5.88
C TYR A 155 14.56 -2.13 -5.30
N LEU A 156 14.10 -1.42 -4.26
CA LEU A 156 14.83 -0.34 -3.60
C LEU A 156 16.01 -0.90 -2.81
N ARG A 157 15.75 -1.95 -2.02
CA ARG A 157 16.76 -2.67 -1.23
C ARG A 157 17.91 -3.18 -2.09
N SER A 158 17.62 -3.85 -3.21
CA SER A 158 18.65 -4.42 -4.09
C SER A 158 19.51 -3.37 -4.79
N ARG A 159 19.09 -2.10 -4.79
CA ARG A 159 19.80 -0.97 -5.42
C ARG A 159 20.46 -0.05 -4.40
N GLY A 160 20.33 -0.33 -3.10
CA GLY A 160 20.80 0.58 -2.06
C GLY A 160 20.06 1.93 -2.06
N GLU A 161 18.85 1.98 -2.64
CA GLU A 161 18.06 3.20 -2.72
C GLU A 161 17.09 3.27 -1.54
N ARG A 162 17.28 4.26 -0.66
CA ARG A 162 16.35 4.53 0.45
C ARG A 162 15.38 5.65 0.04
N PRO A 163 14.06 5.41 0.04
CA PRO A 163 13.10 6.49 -0.10
C PRO A 163 12.94 7.22 1.24
N ASP A 164 12.66 8.52 1.15
CA ASP A 164 12.29 9.31 2.32
C ASP A 164 10.90 8.92 2.82
N VAL A 165 10.01 8.50 1.91
CA VAL A 165 8.66 8.03 2.27
C VAL A 165 8.10 7.05 1.22
N PHE A 166 7.38 6.05 1.70
CA PHE A 166 6.47 5.25 0.90
C PHE A 166 5.08 5.89 0.88
N HIS A 167 4.48 6.04 -0.28
CA HIS A 167 3.10 6.50 -0.44
C HIS A 167 2.28 5.38 -1.07
N ALA A 168 1.69 4.54 -0.22
CA ALA A 168 0.92 3.37 -0.61
C ALA A 168 -0.55 3.73 -0.83
N HIS A 169 -1.17 3.15 -1.85
CA HIS A 169 -2.55 3.41 -2.26
C HIS A 169 -3.39 2.12 -2.26
N ASP A 170 -4.48 2.13 -1.48
CA ASP A 170 -5.48 1.08 -1.36
C ASP A 170 -4.94 -0.33 -0.97
N TRP A 171 -5.87 -1.29 -0.85
CA TRP A 171 -5.61 -2.64 -0.36
C TRP A 171 -4.50 -3.37 -1.15
N GLN A 172 -4.31 -3.06 -2.43
CA GLN A 172 -3.29 -3.67 -3.29
C GLN A 172 -1.87 -3.42 -2.80
N THR A 173 -1.68 -2.36 -2.01
CA THR A 173 -0.39 -1.96 -1.43
C THR A 173 -0.43 -1.87 0.09
N GLY A 174 -1.53 -2.28 0.72
CA GLY A 174 -1.69 -2.26 2.18
C GLY A 174 -0.69 -3.14 2.94
N LEU A 175 -0.01 -4.08 2.26
CA LEU A 175 1.07 -4.86 2.83
C LEU A 175 2.44 -4.16 2.79
N VAL A 176 2.61 -3.03 2.10
CA VAL A 176 3.86 -2.25 2.11
C VAL A 176 4.28 -1.86 3.55
N PRO A 177 3.44 -1.17 4.35
CA PRO A 177 3.81 -0.85 5.74
C PRO A 177 3.96 -2.10 6.60
N VAL A 178 3.15 -3.14 6.36
CA VAL A 178 3.24 -4.42 7.10
C VAL A 178 4.61 -5.07 6.90
N TYR A 179 5.07 -5.17 5.65
CA TYR A 179 6.37 -5.75 5.34
C TYR A 179 7.52 -4.90 5.87
N LEU A 180 7.42 -3.57 5.78
CA LEU A 180 8.41 -2.67 6.39
C LEU A 180 8.59 -2.99 7.88
N LYS A 181 7.49 -3.12 8.64
CA LYS A 181 7.55 -3.46 10.07
C LYS A 181 8.02 -4.90 10.32
N ALA A 182 7.58 -5.85 9.50
CA ALA A 182 7.84 -7.28 9.69
C ALA A 182 9.28 -7.67 9.39
N PHE A 183 9.86 -7.12 8.32
CA PHE A 183 11.08 -7.67 7.72
C PHE A 183 12.15 -6.63 7.39
N TYR A 184 11.79 -5.36 7.25
CA TYR A 184 12.72 -4.33 6.76
C TYR A 184 12.92 -3.15 7.73
N TRP A 185 12.43 -3.26 8.96
CA TRP A 185 12.48 -2.14 9.92
C TRP A 185 13.91 -1.77 10.27
N ASP A 186 14.75 -2.80 10.47
CA ASP A 186 16.18 -2.68 10.74
C ASP A 186 17.05 -3.06 9.52
N ASP A 187 16.46 -3.14 8.32
CA ASP A 187 17.22 -3.36 7.09
C ASP A 187 18.16 -2.15 6.83
N PRO A 188 19.43 -2.35 6.45
CA PRO A 188 20.38 -1.26 6.25
C PRO A 188 20.00 -0.25 5.16
N THR A 189 19.23 -0.66 4.16
CA THR A 189 18.81 0.20 3.06
C THR A 189 17.49 0.89 3.38
N LEU A 190 16.46 0.13 3.75
CA LEU A 190 15.10 0.66 3.94
C LEU A 190 14.87 1.23 5.34
N HIS A 191 15.80 1.00 6.27
CA HIS A 191 15.83 1.45 7.67
C HIS A 191 14.73 2.44 8.06
N ARG A 192 13.70 1.95 8.77
CA ARG A 192 12.62 2.76 9.34
C ARG A 192 11.99 3.78 8.37
N SER A 193 11.98 3.52 7.06
CA SER A 193 11.33 4.40 6.09
C SER A 193 9.83 4.50 6.42
N PRO A 194 9.29 5.72 6.58
CA PRO A 194 7.89 5.92 6.90
C PRO A 194 6.99 5.61 5.70
N CYS A 195 5.73 5.32 5.98
CA CYS A 195 4.68 5.06 5.02
C CYS A 195 3.47 5.95 5.27
N VAL A 196 3.03 6.64 4.23
CA VAL A 196 1.69 7.24 4.11
C VAL A 196 0.81 6.26 3.37
N PHE A 197 -0.40 6.02 3.87
CA PHE A 197 -1.38 5.15 3.22
C PHE A 197 -2.63 5.93 2.81
N THR A 198 -2.91 5.98 1.51
CA THR A 198 -4.10 6.61 0.95
C THR A 198 -5.22 5.60 0.73
N ILE A 199 -6.39 5.93 1.27
CA ILE A 199 -7.63 5.19 1.07
C ILE A 199 -8.44 5.91 -0.01
N HIS A 200 -8.67 5.27 -1.16
CA HIS A 200 -9.56 5.81 -2.20
C HIS A 200 -10.95 5.22 -2.12
N ASN A 201 -11.09 3.98 -1.67
CA ASN A 201 -12.39 3.34 -1.53
C ASN A 201 -12.40 2.20 -0.50
N LEU A 202 -13.07 2.41 0.64
CA LEU A 202 -13.22 1.40 1.70
C LEU A 202 -14.13 0.21 1.36
N ALA A 203 -14.90 0.28 0.28
CA ALA A 203 -15.70 -0.85 -0.17
C ALA A 203 -14.82 -2.01 -0.67
N TYR A 204 -13.59 -1.73 -1.11
CA TYR A 204 -12.63 -2.74 -1.58
C TYR A 204 -11.50 -2.93 -0.58
N GLN A 205 -11.56 -4.01 0.19
CA GLN A 205 -10.73 -4.19 1.39
C GLN A 205 -9.58 -5.18 1.20
N GLY A 206 -9.61 -5.98 0.13
CA GLY A 206 -8.69 -7.10 -0.05
C GLY A 206 -8.80 -8.09 1.10
N ASN A 207 -10.00 -8.63 1.34
CA ASN A 207 -10.27 -9.61 2.39
C ASN A 207 -10.03 -11.02 1.85
N PHE A 208 -9.09 -11.73 2.45
CA PHE A 208 -8.65 -13.04 2.03
C PHE A 208 -8.84 -14.08 3.15
N ALA A 209 -8.68 -15.36 2.80
CA ALA A 209 -8.84 -16.44 3.74
C ALA A 209 -7.91 -16.29 4.97
N PRO A 210 -8.33 -16.73 6.17
CA PRO A 210 -7.57 -16.54 7.42
C PRO A 210 -6.18 -17.19 7.44
N ASP A 211 -5.92 -18.19 6.58
CA ASP A 211 -4.60 -18.80 6.40
C ASP A 211 -3.59 -17.88 5.68
N THR A 212 -4.05 -16.76 5.08
CA THR A 212 -3.23 -15.89 4.23
C THR A 212 -1.98 -15.40 4.96
N ALA A 213 -2.08 -14.96 6.22
CA ALA A 213 -0.90 -14.49 6.96
C ALA A 213 0.17 -15.58 7.12
N ALA A 214 -0.25 -16.83 7.35
CA ALA A 214 0.65 -17.98 7.46
C ALA A 214 1.28 -18.32 6.09
N VAL A 215 0.49 -18.29 5.01
CA VAL A 215 0.98 -18.47 3.64
C VAL A 215 2.07 -17.44 3.28
N LEU A 216 1.90 -16.20 3.72
CA LEU A 216 2.85 -15.11 3.50
C LEU A 216 4.06 -15.13 4.45
N GLY A 217 4.10 -16.05 5.42
CA GLY A 217 5.13 -16.12 6.44
C GLY A 217 5.20 -14.89 7.35
N LEU A 218 4.07 -14.18 7.55
CA LEU A 218 4.03 -13.02 8.42
C LEU A 218 4.19 -13.43 9.90
N PRO A 219 4.96 -12.67 10.71
CA PRO A 219 5.03 -12.90 12.15
C PRO A 219 3.64 -12.87 12.80
N GLY A 220 3.37 -13.79 13.73
CA GLY A 220 2.02 -14.01 14.27
C GLY A 220 1.33 -12.76 14.85
N HIS A 221 2.08 -11.84 15.48
CA HIS A 221 1.52 -10.60 16.03
C HIS A 221 1.13 -9.57 14.95
N LEU A 222 1.79 -9.60 13.78
CA LEU A 222 1.46 -8.73 12.65
C LEU A 222 0.35 -9.35 11.81
N GLY A 223 0.43 -10.66 11.56
CA GLY A 223 -0.53 -11.41 10.76
C GLY A 223 -1.86 -11.71 11.47
N GLY A 224 -1.85 -11.85 12.79
CA GLY A 224 -3.04 -12.04 13.64
C GLY A 224 -3.79 -10.74 13.84
N ASP A 225 -3.81 -10.21 15.06
CA ASP A 225 -4.60 -9.02 15.44
C ASP A 225 -4.40 -7.81 14.50
N GLY A 226 -3.21 -7.67 13.92
CA GLY A 226 -2.88 -6.58 13.00
C GLY A 226 -3.66 -6.61 11.68
N LEU A 227 -3.90 -7.80 11.10
CA LEU A 227 -4.57 -7.96 9.80
C LEU A 227 -5.93 -8.65 9.87
N GLU A 228 -6.25 -9.33 10.97
CA GLU A 228 -7.51 -10.01 11.18
C GLU A 228 -8.67 -9.03 11.02
N PHE A 229 -9.68 -9.40 10.23
CA PHE A 229 -10.87 -8.59 10.06
C PHE A 229 -12.07 -9.51 9.80
N HIS A 230 -12.91 -9.68 10.81
CA HIS A 230 -14.11 -10.53 10.77
C HIS A 230 -13.83 -11.98 10.32
N GLY A 231 -12.76 -12.57 10.85
CA GLY A 231 -12.32 -13.94 10.53
C GLY A 231 -11.56 -14.07 9.20
N GLN A 232 -11.23 -12.95 8.55
CA GLN A 232 -10.45 -12.88 7.32
C GLN A 232 -9.14 -12.11 7.54
N VAL A 233 -8.27 -12.10 6.55
CA VAL A 233 -7.09 -11.21 6.50
C VAL A 233 -7.39 -10.05 5.57
N SER A 234 -7.35 -8.81 6.07
CA SER A 234 -7.61 -7.61 5.26
C SER A 234 -6.33 -6.84 4.97
N TYR A 235 -6.00 -6.65 3.69
CA TYR A 235 -4.84 -5.83 3.33
C TYR A 235 -5.10 -4.34 3.54
N MET A 236 -6.35 -3.88 3.37
CA MET A 236 -6.76 -2.52 3.75
C MET A 236 -6.51 -2.25 5.25
N LYS A 237 -6.87 -3.22 6.12
CA LYS A 237 -6.55 -3.12 7.55
C LYS A 237 -5.05 -2.97 7.78
N GLY A 238 -4.23 -3.73 7.05
CA GLY A 238 -2.77 -3.61 7.11
C GLY A 238 -2.26 -2.21 6.82
N GLY A 239 -2.76 -1.58 5.75
CA GLY A 239 -2.43 -0.20 5.43
C GLY A 239 -2.82 0.77 6.56
N ILE A 240 -4.05 0.65 7.05
CA ILE A 240 -4.61 1.51 8.10
C ILE A 240 -3.90 1.32 9.45
N ALA A 241 -3.52 0.10 9.81
CA ALA A 241 -2.96 -0.20 11.12
C ALA A 241 -1.46 0.11 11.21
N PHE A 242 -0.70 -0.06 10.13
CA PHE A 242 0.76 -0.04 10.18
C PHE A 242 1.42 1.18 9.54
N ALA A 243 0.71 1.96 8.72
CA ALA A 243 1.24 3.20 8.17
C ALA A 243 1.35 4.29 9.24
N GLU A 244 2.38 5.13 9.15
CA GLU A 244 2.59 6.29 10.04
C GLU A 244 1.50 7.34 9.87
N MET A 245 1.08 7.61 8.63
CA MET A 245 0.03 8.60 8.32
C MET A 245 -1.00 8.02 7.36
N LEU A 246 -2.24 8.47 7.51
CA LEU A 246 -3.34 8.10 6.64
C LEU A 246 -3.85 9.33 5.89
N ASN A 247 -4.23 9.16 4.64
CA ASN A 247 -5.04 10.18 3.97
C ASN A 247 -6.12 9.56 3.09
N THR A 248 -7.05 10.39 2.65
CA THR A 248 -8.11 9.99 1.75
C THR A 248 -8.45 11.10 0.76
N VAL A 249 -9.46 10.90 -0.08
CA VAL A 249 -9.72 11.72 -1.28
C VAL A 249 -10.40 13.06 -0.99
N SER A 250 -10.89 13.30 0.22
CA SER A 250 -11.39 14.62 0.64
C SER A 250 -11.52 14.76 2.17
N PRO A 251 -11.59 16.00 2.71
CA PRO A 251 -11.80 16.23 4.15
C PRO A 251 -13.14 15.68 4.66
N ASN A 252 -14.19 15.77 3.82
CA ASN A 252 -15.49 15.19 4.14
C ASN A 252 -15.39 13.67 4.21
N HIS A 253 -14.75 13.05 3.23
CA HIS A 253 -14.59 11.60 3.22
C HIS A 253 -13.79 11.12 4.44
N ALA A 254 -12.75 11.85 4.86
CA ALA A 254 -11.99 11.56 6.08
C ALA A 254 -12.87 11.54 7.34
N THR A 255 -13.91 12.38 7.39
CA THR A 255 -14.88 12.40 8.48
C THR A 255 -15.90 11.27 8.34
N GLU A 256 -16.38 10.99 7.13
CA GLU A 256 -17.38 9.97 6.85
C GLU A 256 -16.88 8.57 7.18
N ILE A 257 -15.66 8.21 6.75
CA ILE A 257 -15.10 6.87 6.93
C ILE A 257 -14.85 6.49 8.39
N GLN A 258 -14.86 7.48 9.29
CA GLN A 258 -14.76 7.26 10.72
C GLN A 258 -16.10 6.85 11.35
N ARG A 259 -17.22 6.92 10.63
CA ARG A 259 -18.54 6.51 11.16
C ARG A 259 -18.75 5.00 10.98
N ASP A 260 -19.59 4.40 11.82
CA ASP A 260 -19.85 2.96 11.75
C ASP A 260 -20.63 2.56 10.48
N ASP A 261 -21.53 3.44 10.00
CA ASP A 261 -22.36 3.23 8.82
C ASP A 261 -21.63 3.45 7.49
N MET A 262 -20.56 4.25 7.50
CA MET A 262 -19.82 4.66 6.29
C MET A 262 -18.36 4.15 6.27
N GLY A 263 -17.87 3.61 7.38
CA GLY A 263 -16.51 3.11 7.53
C GLY A 263 -16.31 1.66 7.08
N TYR A 264 -17.36 0.97 6.59
CA TYR A 264 -17.30 -0.42 6.12
C TYR A 264 -16.63 -1.37 7.14
N GLY A 265 -16.95 -1.20 8.43
CA GLY A 265 -16.36 -1.95 9.54
C GLY A 265 -15.01 -1.41 10.05
N PHE A 266 -14.37 -0.47 9.36
CA PHE A 266 -13.16 0.22 9.82
C PHE A 266 -13.42 1.48 10.65
N GLY A 267 -14.67 1.91 10.84
CA GLY A 267 -15.01 3.16 11.52
C GLY A 267 -14.34 3.31 12.89
N GLY A 268 -14.40 2.26 13.73
CA GLY A 268 -13.71 2.25 15.02
C GLY A 268 -12.19 2.37 14.93
N LEU A 269 -11.56 1.66 13.98
CA LEU A 269 -10.12 1.70 13.74
C LEU A 269 -9.67 3.08 13.26
N LEU A 270 -10.40 3.67 12.31
CA LEU A 270 -10.10 4.98 11.75
C LEU A 270 -10.32 6.11 12.76
N ARG A 271 -11.33 6.01 13.63
CA ARG A 271 -11.49 6.93 14.79
C ARG A 271 -10.28 6.86 15.72
N GLY A 272 -9.77 5.66 15.99
CA GLY A 272 -8.55 5.48 16.79
C GLY A 272 -7.31 6.14 16.16
N ARG A 273 -7.30 6.29 14.83
CA ARG A 273 -6.25 6.93 14.04
C ARG A 273 -6.57 8.37 13.60
N ALA A 274 -7.62 9.00 14.15
CA ALA A 274 -8.10 10.31 13.68
C ALA A 274 -7.06 11.44 13.73
N ALA A 275 -6.08 11.34 14.63
CA ALA A 275 -4.98 12.31 14.73
C ALA A 275 -4.00 12.24 13.53
N ASP A 276 -3.92 11.07 12.88
CA ASP A 276 -3.00 10.78 11.78
C ASP A 276 -3.73 10.74 10.41
N LEU A 277 -5.05 10.93 10.40
CA LEU A 277 -5.91 10.84 9.21
C LEU A 277 -6.20 12.21 8.61
N TRP A 278 -5.88 12.37 7.34
CA TRP A 278 -6.08 13.59 6.56
C TRP A 278 -7.02 13.36 5.37
N GLY A 279 -7.60 14.43 4.85
CA GLY A 279 -8.44 14.40 3.66
C GLY A 279 -8.14 15.57 2.74
#